data_AF-A0A507CWG0-F1
#
_entry.id   AF-A0A507CWG0-F1
#
_cell.length_a   1.000
_cell.length_b   1.000
_cell.length_c   1.000
_cell.angle_alpha   90.00
_cell.angle_beta   90.00
_cell.angle_gamma   90.00
#
_symmetry.space_group_name_H-M   'P 1'
#
loop_
_entity.id
_entity.type
_entity.pdbx_description
1 polymer ?
#
loop_
_entity_poly.entity_id
_entity_poly.type
_entity_poly.pdbx_seq_one_letter_code
_entity_poly.pdbx_strand_id
1 'polypeptide(L)'
;MARVAGVLLVVLCILAVASGGRMGPSSRLQRVIGSSSSRRPNLAPAISLALRPLLFDYAAHIAVHVVNEKFHGLLLADVDTVANVKVLGDVRVLMTNIQLVALTADPDLANIVLGDGNLALEIEDVFFRLEADFKYQQLSFPHIAGNGHLTVTGYEGIVAAIPIFAQQNGFILVDIIDAATEFDRIDVQISGSNANWLYNLLLGMFRGNLKAGICDKITAFIKETLPQEANKILGGMPRTVDIIGAQLNTSIADNPSIQPDAAVMHVYGLFQSPSSREFEECPYSPTLNRNTSPILTRGPTKSVEKKMMKGTLHVSVLNCFAWTLHKQNRLHFHLTPQNFSAELLNTTLWAHHIPGVDEMFPSPRPMYLDLDLTLAPTGSINPEEGIIVSVNKVKSRFAAIMDEDDEVSLELFTLSIDTYLGATAQAIPTSPDEGAFLRLRGELTTGDISVNVLNSNVGALDPDQLDVLFKVIFSRITDTITDYLDTNPITIPSIPLIMLSNAVISFENDVGILDSDLLPYAPSRRWTYNSFVYKVPVGKKSKNTVKQRKQPKIYTPKSLKRVRNPSSSVTSLDSTINIHG
;
A
#
# COMPACT_ATOMS: atom_id res chain seq x y z
N MET A 1 25.74 19.66 12.62
CA MET A 1 25.66 18.40 11.83
C MET A 1 24.24 18.09 11.36
N ALA A 2 23.25 17.81 12.23
CA ALA A 2 21.88 17.45 11.80
C ALA A 2 21.10 18.54 11.01
N ARG A 3 21.52 19.81 11.09
CA ARG A 3 20.92 20.93 10.34
C ARG A 3 21.56 21.20 8.99
N VAL A 4 22.76 20.66 8.72
CA VAL A 4 23.57 20.89 7.50
C VAL A 4 23.27 19.86 6.41
N ALA A 5 22.92 18.65 6.82
CA ALA A 5 22.54 17.59 5.90
C ALA A 5 21.15 17.80 5.26
N GLY A 6 20.30 18.67 5.83
CA GLY A 6 18.86 18.68 5.59
C GLY A 6 18.34 19.15 4.22
N VAL A 7 19.20 19.63 3.30
CA VAL A 7 18.76 20.40 2.11
C VAL A 7 19.06 19.71 0.78
N LEU A 8 20.07 18.84 0.74
CA LEU A 8 20.23 17.88 -0.35
C LEU A 8 19.59 16.53 -0.04
N LEU A 9 19.20 16.32 1.21
CA LEU A 9 18.32 15.22 1.66
C LEU A 9 17.00 15.12 0.89
N VAL A 10 16.70 16.16 0.13
CA VAL A 10 15.38 16.62 -0.26
C VAL A 10 14.91 15.99 -1.56
N VAL A 11 15.83 15.37 -2.29
CA VAL A 11 15.54 14.97 -3.64
C VAL A 11 14.98 13.56 -3.78
N LEU A 12 15.27 12.74 -2.77
CA LEU A 12 14.92 11.34 -2.68
C LEU A 12 13.72 11.06 -1.77
N CYS A 13 13.22 12.06 -1.04
CA CYS A 13 12.09 11.98 -0.08
C CYS A 13 10.75 11.49 -0.64
N ILE A 14 10.73 11.14 -1.91
CA ILE A 14 9.62 11.53 -2.74
C ILE A 14 8.99 10.30 -3.31
N LEU A 15 9.77 9.33 -3.80
CA LEU A 15 9.35 8.00 -4.29
C LEU A 15 8.55 7.12 -3.30
N ALA A 16 8.11 7.63 -2.14
CA ALA A 16 7.92 6.88 -0.91
C ALA A 16 6.55 7.02 -0.22
N VAL A 17 5.52 7.52 -0.90
CA VAL A 17 4.41 8.13 -0.17
C VAL A 17 3.07 7.45 -0.48
N ALA A 18 2.76 6.46 0.36
CA ALA A 18 1.41 6.22 0.87
C ALA A 18 1.51 5.53 2.25
N SER A 19 0.79 6.08 3.23
CA SER A 19 0.32 5.56 4.52
C SER A 19 1.23 5.39 5.78
N GLY A 20 1.22 6.41 6.64
CA GLY A 20 1.75 6.62 8.02
C GLY A 20 1.38 5.70 9.19
N GLY A 21 2.14 5.91 10.28
CA GLY A 21 1.87 5.41 11.64
C GLY A 21 2.28 6.41 12.76
N ARG A 22 1.37 6.49 13.76
CA ARG A 22 1.37 6.92 15.18
C ARG A 22 2.38 7.93 15.80
N MET A 23 1.77 8.92 16.49
CA MET A 23 2.30 9.62 17.67
C MET A 23 1.40 9.37 18.90
N GLY A 24 2.02 9.25 20.09
CA GLY A 24 1.36 9.25 21.41
C GLY A 24 0.95 10.65 21.87
N PRO A 25 0.25 10.78 23.02
CA PRO A 25 -0.75 11.82 23.21
C PRO A 25 -0.14 13.15 23.66
N SER A 26 -0.38 14.19 22.88
CA SER A 26 -0.35 15.57 23.36
C SER A 26 -1.72 16.18 23.10
N SER A 27 -2.40 16.53 24.18
CA SER A 27 -3.71 17.14 24.17
C SER A 27 -3.59 18.64 23.92
N ARG A 28 -4.62 19.19 23.25
CA ARG A 28 -4.93 20.61 23.01
C ARG A 28 -4.24 21.27 21.81
N LEU A 29 -4.96 21.28 20.68
CA LEU A 29 -5.71 22.44 20.19
C LEU A 29 -6.39 22.06 18.86
N GLN A 30 -7.55 21.39 18.93
CA GLN A 30 -8.49 21.37 17.81
C GLN A 30 -9.16 22.75 17.75
N ARG A 31 -8.68 23.61 16.86
CA ARG A 31 -9.45 24.75 16.40
C ARG A 31 -10.13 24.35 15.10
N VAL A 32 -11.44 24.18 15.20
CA VAL A 32 -12.40 23.97 14.12
C VAL A 32 -12.16 24.98 13.00
N ILE A 33 -11.74 24.51 11.83
CA ILE A 33 -11.81 25.30 10.60
C ILE A 33 -13.21 25.06 10.03
N GLY A 34 -14.06 26.06 10.24
CA GLY A 34 -15.40 26.13 9.66
C GLY A 34 -15.34 26.23 8.15
N SER A 35 -16.42 25.75 7.54
CA SER A 35 -16.75 25.83 6.13
C SER A 35 -16.60 27.26 5.59
N SER A 36 -15.56 27.49 4.79
CA SER A 36 -15.56 28.52 3.78
C SER A 36 -15.38 27.85 2.42
N SER A 37 -16.38 28.03 1.55
CA SER A 37 -16.41 27.57 0.18
C SER A 37 -15.51 28.42 -0.70
N SER A 38 -14.21 28.47 -0.40
CA SER A 38 -13.22 28.98 -1.34
C SER A 38 -12.98 27.91 -2.39
N ARG A 39 -13.30 28.24 -3.65
CA ARG A 39 -13.01 27.45 -4.85
C ARG A 39 -11.55 27.01 -4.81
N ARG A 40 -11.29 25.77 -4.39
CA ARG A 40 -9.92 25.21 -4.40
C ARG A 40 -9.46 25.21 -5.85
N PRO A 41 -8.26 25.74 -6.18
CA PRO A 41 -7.67 25.46 -7.48
C PRO A 41 -7.59 23.94 -7.65
N ASN A 42 -7.85 23.46 -8.86
CA ASN A 42 -7.76 22.03 -9.20
C ASN A 42 -6.31 21.57 -9.05
N LEU A 43 -5.91 21.19 -7.83
CA LEU A 43 -4.62 20.56 -7.57
C LEU A 43 -4.59 19.22 -8.30
N ALA A 44 -3.73 19.13 -9.32
CA ALA A 44 -3.51 17.87 -10.03
C ALA A 44 -2.79 16.87 -9.11
N PRO A 45 -3.15 15.58 -9.16
CA PRO A 45 -2.47 14.56 -8.39
C PRO A 45 -1.03 14.38 -8.87
N ALA A 46 -0.09 14.33 -7.93
CA ALA A 46 1.33 14.19 -8.21
C ALA A 46 1.86 12.77 -7.95
N ILE A 47 1.01 11.89 -7.42
CA ILE A 47 1.32 10.48 -7.16
C ILE A 47 0.19 9.63 -7.72
N SER A 48 0.52 8.52 -8.36
CA SER A 48 -0.46 7.48 -8.72
C SER A 48 -0.01 6.10 -8.26
N LEU A 49 -0.97 5.28 -7.86
CA LEU A 49 -0.77 3.88 -7.47
C LEU A 49 -1.58 3.01 -8.42
N ALA A 50 -0.90 2.23 -9.26
CA ALA A 50 -1.52 1.22 -10.09
C ALA A 50 -1.45 -0.14 -9.37
N LEU A 51 -2.61 -0.61 -8.94
CA LEU A 51 -2.84 -1.90 -8.29
C LEU A 51 -3.14 -2.95 -9.35
N ARG A 52 -2.32 -3.99 -9.46
CA ARG A 52 -2.36 -4.96 -10.59
C ARG A 52 -3.12 -6.24 -10.19
N PRO A 53 -3.60 -7.05 -11.15
CA PRO A 53 -4.40 -8.26 -10.89
C PRO A 53 -3.83 -9.17 -9.80
N LEU A 54 -2.51 -9.34 -9.74
CA LEU A 54 -1.86 -10.18 -8.71
C LEU A 54 -2.16 -9.71 -7.28
N LEU A 55 -2.36 -8.41 -7.06
CA LEU A 55 -2.81 -7.89 -5.76
C LEU A 55 -4.24 -8.30 -5.44
N PHE A 56 -5.10 -8.31 -6.46
CA PHE A 56 -6.51 -8.64 -6.31
C PHE A 56 -6.72 -10.15 -6.08
N ASP A 57 -5.91 -11.01 -6.70
CA ASP A 57 -5.84 -12.44 -6.37
C ASP A 57 -5.49 -12.62 -4.88
N TYR A 58 -4.48 -11.91 -4.40
CA TYR A 58 -4.09 -11.93 -3.00
C TYR A 58 -5.19 -11.39 -2.06
N ALA A 59 -5.88 -10.32 -2.45
CA ALA A 59 -6.99 -9.77 -1.69
C ALA A 59 -8.18 -10.74 -1.62
N ALA A 60 -8.44 -11.52 -2.67
CA ALA A 60 -9.47 -12.57 -2.68
C ALA A 60 -9.18 -13.66 -1.63
N HIS A 61 -7.92 -14.10 -1.54
CA HIS A 61 -7.49 -15.06 -0.53
C HIS A 61 -7.70 -14.51 0.90
N ILE A 62 -7.36 -13.24 1.13
CA ILE A 62 -7.62 -12.58 2.42
C ILE A 62 -9.13 -12.51 2.71
N ALA A 63 -9.95 -12.18 1.71
CA ALA A 63 -11.40 -12.10 1.87
C ALA A 63 -11.98 -13.44 2.36
N VAL A 64 -11.55 -14.57 1.79
CA VAL A 64 -11.95 -15.91 2.27
C VAL A 64 -11.51 -16.16 3.70
N HIS A 65 -10.28 -15.78 4.07
CA HIS A 65 -9.83 -15.90 5.45
C HIS A 65 -10.69 -15.08 6.42
N VAL A 66 -11.05 -13.84 6.04
CA VAL A 66 -11.93 -12.99 6.83
C VAL A 66 -13.31 -13.64 7.00
N VAL A 67 -13.89 -14.17 5.91
CA VAL A 67 -15.18 -14.87 5.95
C VAL A 67 -15.11 -16.05 6.92
N ASN A 68 -14.10 -16.91 6.78
CA ASN A 68 -13.93 -18.09 7.62
C ASN A 68 -13.68 -17.74 9.10
N GLU A 69 -12.95 -16.66 9.39
CA GLU A 69 -12.63 -16.24 10.77
C GLU A 69 -13.79 -15.51 11.45
N LYS A 70 -14.46 -14.60 10.74
CA LYS A 70 -15.52 -13.73 11.30
C LYS A 70 -16.88 -14.41 11.34
N PHE A 71 -17.04 -15.53 10.66
CA PHE A 71 -18.27 -16.30 10.74
C PHE A 71 -18.42 -16.94 12.13
N HIS A 72 -19.35 -16.42 12.93
CA HIS A 72 -19.64 -16.91 14.29
C HIS A 72 -21.04 -17.53 14.41
N GLY A 73 -21.60 -17.95 13.28
CA GLY A 73 -22.94 -18.48 13.16
C GLY A 73 -24.00 -17.40 12.91
N LEU A 74 -25.05 -17.77 12.16
CA LEU A 74 -26.14 -16.87 11.79
C LEU A 74 -27.47 -17.50 12.15
N LEU A 75 -28.36 -16.73 12.79
CA LEU A 75 -29.72 -17.16 13.08
C LEU A 75 -30.64 -16.86 11.90
N LEU A 76 -31.43 -17.86 11.54
CA LEU A 76 -32.52 -17.74 10.57
C LEU A 76 -33.86 -17.66 11.32
N ALA A 77 -34.87 -17.09 10.65
CA ALA A 77 -36.21 -17.03 11.21
C ALA A 77 -36.83 -18.42 11.31
N ASP A 78 -37.59 -18.66 12.39
CA ASP A 78 -38.37 -19.88 12.56
C ASP A 78 -39.38 -20.04 11.41
N VAL A 79 -39.67 -21.30 11.07
CA VAL A 79 -40.55 -21.65 9.95
C VAL A 79 -41.73 -22.43 10.48
N ASP A 80 -42.93 -21.90 10.32
CA ASP A 80 -44.18 -22.56 10.67
C ASP A 80 -45.07 -22.63 9.44
N THR A 81 -45.28 -23.84 8.93
CA THR A 81 -46.01 -24.04 7.67
C THR A 81 -46.86 -25.30 7.69
N VAL A 82 -47.84 -25.37 6.80
CA VAL A 82 -48.65 -26.55 6.55
C VAL A 82 -48.32 -27.06 5.16
N ALA A 83 -47.91 -28.32 5.07
CA ALA A 83 -47.60 -28.97 3.82
C ALA A 83 -48.51 -30.18 3.59
N ASN A 84 -49.03 -30.29 2.36
CA ASN A 84 -49.81 -31.45 1.96
C ASN A 84 -48.88 -32.59 1.51
N VAL A 85 -48.89 -33.69 2.26
CA VAL A 85 -48.14 -34.90 1.93
C VAL A 85 -49.12 -35.91 1.33
N LYS A 86 -48.89 -36.34 0.08
CA LYS A 86 -49.83 -37.19 -0.70
C LYS A 86 -50.38 -38.42 0.06
N VAL A 87 -49.62 -38.97 0.99
CA VAL A 87 -49.99 -40.18 1.76
C VAL A 87 -50.59 -39.86 3.13
N LEU A 88 -50.38 -38.65 3.67
CA LEU A 88 -50.75 -38.28 5.04
C LEU A 88 -51.71 -37.06 5.11
N GLY A 89 -52.00 -36.41 3.99
CA GLY A 89 -52.77 -35.16 3.99
C GLY A 89 -51.96 -34.00 4.57
N ASP A 90 -52.65 -33.08 5.25
CA ASP A 90 -52.03 -31.85 5.74
C ASP A 90 -51.21 -32.08 7.01
N VAL A 91 -49.94 -31.71 6.96
CA VAL A 91 -48.98 -31.81 8.06
C VAL A 91 -48.46 -30.42 8.38
N ARG A 92 -48.66 -29.96 9.62
CA ARG A 92 -47.99 -28.76 10.13
C ARG A 92 -46.56 -29.11 10.48
N VAL A 93 -45.61 -28.32 10.00
CA VAL A 93 -44.18 -28.42 10.30
C VAL A 93 -43.74 -27.11 10.92
N LEU A 94 -43.14 -27.22 12.10
CA LEU A 94 -42.51 -26.12 12.82
C LEU A 94 -41.01 -26.40 12.92
N MET A 95 -40.18 -25.53 12.34
CA MET A 95 -38.73 -25.53 12.52
C MET A 95 -38.32 -24.33 13.34
N THR A 96 -37.51 -24.58 14.36
CA THR A 96 -37.03 -23.59 15.33
C THR A 96 -35.54 -23.71 15.51
N ASN A 97 -34.91 -22.69 16.10
CA ASN A 97 -33.47 -22.68 16.34
C ASN A 97 -32.68 -22.95 15.06
N ILE A 98 -33.08 -22.33 13.95
CA ILE A 98 -32.40 -22.52 12.66
C ILE A 98 -31.12 -21.71 12.68
N GLN A 99 -29.96 -22.39 12.73
CA GLN A 99 -28.65 -21.75 12.85
C GLN A 99 -27.72 -22.23 11.74
N LEU A 100 -27.16 -21.30 10.97
CA LEU A 100 -25.98 -21.58 10.17
C LEU A 100 -24.80 -21.68 11.15
N VAL A 101 -24.17 -22.85 11.28
CA VAL A 101 -23.11 -23.12 12.27
C VAL A 101 -21.71 -23.13 11.65
N ALA A 102 -21.63 -23.28 10.33
CA ALA A 102 -20.37 -23.14 9.60
C ALA A 102 -20.60 -22.55 8.21
N LEU A 103 -19.64 -21.74 7.76
CA LEU A 103 -19.46 -21.27 6.40
C LEU A 103 -17.96 -21.36 6.11
N THR A 104 -17.60 -22.14 5.10
CA THR A 104 -16.19 -22.39 4.76
C THR A 104 -16.00 -22.29 3.27
N ALA A 105 -14.92 -21.63 2.84
CA ALA A 105 -14.48 -21.61 1.45
C ALA A 105 -12.97 -21.85 1.36
N ASP A 106 -12.51 -22.31 0.20
CA ASP A 106 -11.09 -22.47 -0.12
C ASP A 106 -10.52 -21.15 -0.67
N PRO A 107 -9.50 -20.55 -0.04
CA PRO A 107 -8.86 -19.34 -0.56
C PRO A 107 -8.35 -19.48 -1.99
N ASP A 108 -7.90 -20.68 -2.40
CA ASP A 108 -7.33 -20.91 -3.74
C ASP A 108 -8.40 -20.95 -4.84
N LEU A 109 -9.68 -20.96 -4.47
CA LEU A 109 -10.84 -20.92 -5.36
C LEU A 109 -11.55 -19.55 -5.32
N ALA A 110 -10.90 -18.54 -4.75
CA ALA A 110 -11.38 -17.16 -4.78
C ALA A 110 -10.55 -16.31 -5.73
N ASN A 111 -11.20 -15.46 -6.50
CA ASN A 111 -10.54 -14.50 -7.37
C ASN A 111 -11.23 -13.14 -7.34
N ILE A 112 -10.48 -12.09 -7.68
CA ILE A 112 -11.05 -10.79 -7.99
C ILE A 112 -10.60 -10.40 -9.40
N VAL A 113 -11.57 -10.27 -10.29
CA VAL A 113 -11.34 -9.91 -11.69
C VAL A 113 -11.55 -8.41 -11.87
N LEU A 114 -10.58 -7.77 -12.50
CA LEU A 114 -10.64 -6.38 -12.94
C LEU A 114 -11.32 -6.32 -14.33
N GLY A 115 -12.40 -5.55 -14.43
CA GLY A 115 -13.03 -5.22 -15.71
C GLY A 115 -12.81 -3.76 -16.10
N ASP A 116 -13.59 -3.30 -17.09
CA ASP A 116 -13.63 -1.89 -17.48
C ASP A 116 -14.63 -1.14 -16.58
N GLY A 117 -14.11 -0.45 -15.57
CA GLY A 117 -14.91 0.29 -14.59
C GLY A 117 -15.55 -0.55 -13.48
N ASN A 118 -15.31 -1.86 -13.40
CA ASN A 118 -15.87 -2.73 -12.37
C ASN A 118 -14.88 -3.76 -11.82
N LEU A 119 -15.23 -4.32 -10.67
CA LEU A 119 -14.56 -5.44 -10.02
C LEU A 119 -15.58 -6.54 -9.79
N ALA A 120 -15.17 -7.79 -9.96
CA ALA A 120 -15.98 -8.94 -9.61
C ALA A 120 -15.18 -9.84 -8.65
N LEU A 121 -15.71 -10.08 -7.46
CA LEU A 121 -15.24 -11.10 -6.54
C LEU A 121 -16.06 -12.36 -6.77
N GLU A 122 -15.41 -13.47 -7.00
CA GLU A 122 -16.04 -14.79 -7.06
C GLU A 122 -15.31 -15.74 -6.11
N ILE A 123 -16.08 -16.50 -5.33
CA ILE A 123 -15.60 -17.52 -4.40
C ILE A 123 -16.36 -18.80 -4.75
N GLU A 124 -15.63 -19.79 -5.28
CA GLU A 124 -16.19 -21.08 -5.64
C GLU A 124 -16.05 -22.11 -4.50
N ASP A 125 -16.80 -23.22 -4.64
CA ASP A 125 -16.83 -24.35 -3.71
C ASP A 125 -17.04 -23.96 -2.24
N VAL A 126 -17.96 -23.03 -2.01
CA VAL A 126 -18.39 -22.63 -0.68
C VAL A 126 -19.24 -23.74 -0.06
N PHE A 127 -19.00 -24.03 1.21
CA PHE A 127 -19.76 -24.98 2.01
C PHE A 127 -20.44 -24.28 3.17
N PHE A 128 -21.70 -24.63 3.42
CA PHE A 128 -22.36 -24.25 4.67
C PHE A 128 -22.86 -25.47 5.43
N ARG A 129 -22.93 -25.35 6.75
CA ARG A 129 -23.63 -26.28 7.62
C ARG A 129 -24.66 -25.53 8.44
N LEU A 130 -25.86 -26.07 8.49
CA LEU A 130 -26.99 -25.56 9.25
C LEU A 130 -27.51 -26.64 10.19
N GLU A 131 -27.92 -26.21 11.38
CA GLU A 131 -28.56 -27.05 12.38
C GLU A 131 -29.90 -26.43 12.75
N ALA A 132 -30.93 -27.26 12.95
CA ALA A 132 -32.24 -26.81 13.38
C ALA A 132 -33.00 -27.91 14.13
N ASP A 133 -33.97 -27.50 14.94
CA ASP A 133 -34.92 -28.42 15.55
C ASP A 133 -36.22 -28.39 14.76
N PHE A 134 -36.86 -29.54 14.60
CA PHE A 134 -38.16 -29.63 13.95
C PHE A 134 -39.20 -30.32 14.83
N LYS A 135 -40.45 -29.94 14.61
CA LYS A 135 -41.65 -30.61 15.11
C LYS A 135 -42.63 -30.74 13.95
N TYR A 136 -43.33 -31.86 13.86
CA TYR A 136 -44.40 -32.03 12.90
C TYR A 136 -45.64 -32.60 13.58
N GLN A 137 -46.80 -32.24 13.05
CA GLN A 137 -48.10 -32.76 13.49
C GLN A 137 -49.04 -32.87 12.29
N GLN A 138 -49.55 -34.08 12.06
CA GLN A 138 -50.60 -34.33 11.08
C GLN A 138 -51.93 -33.75 11.59
N LEU A 139 -52.56 -32.92 10.77
CA LEU A 139 -53.81 -32.25 11.13
C LEU A 139 -55.01 -33.20 10.99
N SER A 140 -54.96 -34.13 10.04
CA SER A 140 -55.97 -35.17 9.85
C SER A 140 -55.64 -36.45 10.64
N PHE A 141 -56.67 -37.26 10.92
CA PHE A 141 -56.50 -38.58 11.55
C PHE A 141 -55.49 -39.43 10.74
N PRO A 142 -54.52 -40.12 11.38
CA PRO A 142 -54.45 -40.46 12.81
C PRO A 142 -53.63 -39.51 13.71
N HIS A 143 -53.38 -38.25 13.33
CA HIS A 143 -52.69 -37.25 14.18
C HIS A 143 -51.27 -37.64 14.60
N ILE A 144 -50.47 -38.17 13.66
CA ILE A 144 -49.07 -38.50 13.92
C ILE A 144 -48.30 -37.21 14.23
N ALA A 145 -47.55 -37.21 15.33
CA ALA A 145 -46.68 -36.11 15.71
C ALA A 145 -45.29 -36.63 16.05
N GLY A 146 -44.28 -35.79 15.85
CA GLY A 146 -42.91 -36.11 16.20
C GLY A 146 -42.04 -34.87 16.22
N ASN A 147 -40.85 -35.02 16.78
CA ASN A 147 -39.84 -33.99 16.83
C ASN A 147 -38.47 -34.58 16.56
N GLY A 148 -37.51 -33.72 16.30
CA GLY A 148 -36.14 -34.16 16.11
C GLY A 148 -35.23 -32.99 15.79
N HIS A 149 -34.04 -33.36 15.37
CA HIS A 149 -32.98 -32.43 14.99
C HIS A 149 -32.59 -32.70 13.54
N LEU A 150 -32.30 -31.64 12.81
CA LEU A 150 -31.85 -31.72 11.43
C LEU A 150 -30.50 -31.01 11.27
N THR A 151 -29.64 -31.62 10.47
CA THR A 151 -28.40 -31.01 9.98
C THR A 151 -28.50 -30.91 8.47
N VAL A 152 -28.33 -29.71 7.93
CA VAL A 152 -28.35 -29.46 6.48
C VAL A 152 -26.96 -29.01 6.07
N THR A 153 -26.47 -29.57 4.96
CA THR A 153 -25.18 -29.18 4.39
C THR A 153 -25.37 -28.74 2.95
N GLY A 154 -24.90 -27.54 2.63
CA GLY A 154 -24.77 -27.06 1.25
C GLY A 154 -23.37 -27.33 0.72
N TYR A 155 -23.28 -27.74 -0.54
CA TYR A 155 -22.03 -27.99 -1.25
C TYR A 155 -22.03 -27.25 -2.58
N GLU A 156 -20.84 -27.10 -3.15
CA GLU A 156 -20.65 -26.51 -4.49
C GLU A 156 -21.31 -25.13 -4.54
N GLY A 157 -21.05 -24.33 -3.50
CA GLY A 157 -21.57 -22.98 -3.39
C GLY A 157 -20.74 -21.97 -4.18
N ILE A 158 -21.40 -20.98 -4.74
CA ILE A 158 -20.76 -19.85 -5.40
C ILE A 158 -21.22 -18.57 -4.72
N VAL A 159 -20.26 -17.74 -4.30
CA VAL A 159 -20.51 -16.38 -3.83
C VAL A 159 -19.92 -15.42 -4.85
N ALA A 160 -20.78 -14.62 -5.47
CA ALA A 160 -20.38 -13.56 -6.38
C ALA A 160 -20.68 -12.20 -5.76
N ALA A 161 -19.77 -11.24 -5.86
CA ALA A 161 -19.96 -9.88 -5.38
C ALA A 161 -19.33 -8.85 -6.31
N ILE A 162 -19.91 -7.66 -6.36
CA ILE A 162 -19.42 -6.51 -7.13
C ILE A 162 -18.94 -5.45 -6.14
N PRO A 163 -17.65 -5.49 -5.75
CA PRO A 163 -17.07 -4.43 -4.93
C PRO A 163 -16.87 -3.16 -5.74
N ILE A 164 -17.00 -2.02 -5.07
CA ILE A 164 -16.70 -0.70 -5.63
C ILE A 164 -15.76 0.06 -4.70
N PHE A 165 -14.97 0.96 -5.30
CA PHE A 165 -14.19 1.93 -4.54
C PHE A 165 -14.84 3.31 -4.62
N ALA A 166 -14.89 4.00 -3.49
CA ALA A 166 -15.36 5.37 -3.41
C ALA A 166 -14.36 6.23 -2.65
N GLN A 167 -14.05 7.39 -3.20
CA GLN A 167 -13.29 8.43 -2.51
C GLN A 167 -14.24 9.27 -1.66
N GLN A 168 -13.90 9.47 -0.40
CA GLN A 168 -14.64 10.35 0.50
C GLN A 168 -13.69 11.08 1.45
N ASN A 169 -13.68 12.42 1.38
CA ASN A 169 -12.90 13.28 2.29
C ASN A 169 -11.39 12.95 2.35
N GLY A 170 -10.81 12.51 1.23
CA GLY A 170 -9.41 12.12 1.13
C GLY A 170 -9.10 10.68 1.55
N PHE A 171 -10.13 9.90 1.93
CA PHE A 171 -10.04 8.48 2.17
C PHE A 171 -10.59 7.69 0.98
N ILE A 172 -10.20 6.41 0.92
CA ILE A 172 -10.83 5.42 0.06
C ILE A 172 -11.68 4.50 0.93
N LEU A 173 -12.87 4.19 0.42
CA LEU A 173 -13.80 3.24 0.99
C LEU A 173 -14.08 2.15 -0.03
N VAL A 174 -14.27 0.94 0.47
CA VAL A 174 -14.80 -0.21 -0.26
C VAL A 174 -16.24 -0.41 0.16
N ASP A 175 -17.10 -0.68 -0.81
CA ASP A 175 -18.46 -1.14 -0.59
C ASP A 175 -18.78 -2.27 -1.57
N ILE A 176 -19.86 -3.01 -1.34
CA ILE A 176 -20.37 -4.02 -2.26
C ILE A 176 -21.76 -3.58 -2.71
N ILE A 177 -21.88 -3.21 -4.00
CA ILE A 177 -23.18 -2.74 -4.52
C ILE A 177 -24.16 -3.89 -4.71
N ASP A 178 -23.64 -5.04 -5.12
CA ASP A 178 -24.44 -6.24 -5.37
C ASP A 178 -23.66 -7.49 -4.99
N ALA A 179 -24.39 -8.50 -4.53
CA ALA A 179 -23.84 -9.81 -4.19
C ALA A 179 -24.94 -10.87 -4.32
N ALA A 180 -24.53 -12.07 -4.69
CA ALA A 180 -25.39 -13.22 -4.79
C ALA A 180 -24.67 -14.45 -4.25
N THR A 181 -25.44 -15.35 -3.64
CA THR A 181 -24.96 -16.65 -3.17
C THR A 181 -25.87 -17.73 -3.72
N GLU A 182 -25.28 -18.77 -4.30
CA GLU A 182 -25.99 -19.96 -4.74
C GLU A 182 -25.31 -21.24 -4.24
N PHE A 183 -26.09 -22.31 -4.09
CA PHE A 183 -25.60 -23.66 -3.79
C PHE A 183 -26.29 -24.67 -4.69
N ASP A 184 -25.51 -25.50 -5.37
CA ASP A 184 -26.05 -26.49 -6.30
C ASP A 184 -26.62 -27.72 -5.59
N ARG A 185 -25.96 -28.16 -4.52
CA ARG A 185 -26.35 -29.36 -3.79
C ARG A 185 -26.65 -29.07 -2.33
N ILE A 186 -27.78 -29.62 -1.88
CA ILE A 186 -28.19 -29.63 -0.47
C ILE A 186 -28.40 -31.07 -0.02
N ASP A 187 -27.75 -31.45 1.09
CA ASP A 187 -27.99 -32.69 1.81
C ASP A 187 -28.70 -32.40 3.15
N VAL A 188 -29.62 -33.27 3.53
CA VAL A 188 -30.43 -33.12 4.76
C VAL A 188 -30.31 -34.39 5.57
N GLN A 189 -29.81 -34.28 6.81
CA GLN A 189 -29.68 -35.40 7.73
C GLN A 189 -30.65 -35.21 8.88
N ILE A 190 -31.51 -36.20 9.12
CA ILE A 190 -32.57 -36.15 10.11
C ILE A 190 -32.22 -37.12 11.24
N SER A 191 -32.20 -36.61 12.47
CA SER A 191 -32.05 -37.39 13.70
C SER A 191 -33.37 -37.38 14.46
N GLY A 192 -33.81 -38.56 14.92
CA GLY A 192 -35.03 -38.72 15.73
C GLY A 192 -36.28 -39.17 14.96
N SER A 193 -36.20 -39.41 13.65
CA SER A 193 -37.31 -39.94 12.84
C SER A 193 -36.81 -40.82 11.69
N ASN A 194 -37.47 -41.96 11.47
CA ASN A 194 -37.19 -42.88 10.35
C ASN A 194 -38.21 -42.72 9.20
N ALA A 195 -38.95 -41.61 9.18
CA ALA A 195 -40.01 -41.38 8.22
C ALA A 195 -39.48 -40.88 6.87
N ASN A 196 -39.48 -41.73 5.84
CA ASN A 196 -39.07 -41.34 4.48
C ASN A 196 -39.87 -40.16 3.91
N TRP A 197 -41.16 -40.04 4.25
CA TRP A 197 -41.99 -38.93 3.80
C TRP A 197 -41.52 -37.58 4.36
N LEU A 198 -41.00 -37.58 5.60
CA LEU A 198 -40.51 -36.39 6.29
C LEU A 198 -39.20 -35.91 5.65
N TYR A 199 -38.33 -36.84 5.28
CA TYR A 199 -37.13 -36.52 4.50
C TYR A 199 -37.48 -35.82 3.19
N ASN A 200 -38.38 -36.39 2.40
CA ASN A 200 -38.78 -35.79 1.12
C ASN A 200 -39.44 -34.42 1.30
N LEU A 201 -40.25 -34.25 2.35
CA LEU A 201 -40.88 -32.98 2.68
C LEU A 201 -39.83 -31.91 3.03
N LEU A 202 -38.94 -32.20 3.97
CA LEU A 202 -37.90 -31.27 4.41
C LEU A 202 -36.93 -30.96 3.27
N LEU A 203 -36.51 -31.97 2.50
CA LEU A 203 -35.67 -31.77 1.32
C LEU A 203 -36.36 -30.84 0.29
N GLY A 204 -37.67 -30.99 0.09
CA GLY A 204 -38.46 -30.08 -0.75
C GLY A 204 -38.46 -28.65 -0.23
N MET A 205 -38.63 -28.44 1.08
CA MET A 205 -38.58 -27.11 1.70
C MET A 205 -37.19 -26.47 1.56
N PHE A 206 -36.13 -27.26 1.77
CA PHE A 206 -34.75 -26.82 1.60
C PHE A 206 -34.38 -26.53 0.15
N ARG A 207 -34.94 -27.23 -0.83
CA ARG A 207 -34.77 -26.90 -2.25
C ARG A 207 -35.57 -25.68 -2.70
N GLY A 208 -36.57 -25.26 -1.93
CA GLY A 208 -37.40 -24.09 -2.20
C GLY A 208 -37.00 -22.88 -1.34
N ASN A 209 -37.98 -22.33 -0.63
CA ASN A 209 -37.86 -21.04 0.06
C ASN A 209 -36.74 -20.99 1.12
N LEU A 210 -36.35 -22.13 1.72
CA LEU A 210 -35.27 -22.12 2.73
C LEU A 210 -33.89 -21.99 2.11
N LYS A 211 -33.64 -22.55 0.90
CA LYS A 211 -32.38 -22.27 0.16
C LYS A 211 -32.25 -20.77 -0.05
N ALA A 212 -33.30 -20.12 -0.55
CA ALA A 212 -33.32 -18.68 -0.77
C ALA A 212 -33.01 -17.92 0.52
N GLY A 213 -33.70 -18.23 1.63
CA GLY A 213 -33.44 -17.58 2.92
C GLY A 213 -32.03 -17.80 3.48
N ILE A 214 -31.41 -18.97 3.24
CA ILE A 214 -30.02 -19.25 3.60
C ILE A 214 -29.06 -18.42 2.74
N CYS A 215 -29.26 -18.44 1.41
CA CYS A 215 -28.49 -17.66 0.45
C CYS A 215 -28.55 -16.15 0.75
N ASP A 216 -29.73 -15.62 1.07
CA ASP A 216 -29.92 -14.20 1.42
C ASP A 216 -29.15 -13.84 2.68
N LYS A 217 -29.15 -14.72 3.70
CA LYS A 217 -28.41 -14.49 4.96
C LYS A 217 -26.90 -14.53 4.77
N ILE A 218 -26.40 -15.47 3.98
CA ILE A 218 -24.96 -15.54 3.65
C ILE A 218 -24.57 -14.31 2.83
N THR A 219 -25.37 -13.96 1.81
CA THR A 219 -25.15 -12.77 0.98
C THR A 219 -25.09 -11.49 1.80
N ALA A 220 -26.04 -11.30 2.73
CA ALA A 220 -26.03 -10.16 3.65
C ALA A 220 -24.79 -10.14 4.54
N PHE A 221 -24.39 -11.30 5.10
CA PHE A 221 -23.17 -11.41 5.89
C PHE A 221 -21.92 -11.00 5.11
N ILE A 222 -21.78 -11.45 3.86
CA ILE A 222 -20.65 -11.08 3.00
C ILE A 222 -20.67 -9.58 2.69
N LYS A 223 -21.84 -9.06 2.29
CA LYS A 223 -22.05 -7.65 1.93
C LYS A 223 -21.77 -6.70 3.10
N GLU A 224 -21.98 -7.13 4.34
CA GLU A 224 -21.68 -6.34 5.54
C GLU A 224 -20.23 -6.54 6.02
N THR A 225 -19.74 -7.78 6.09
CA THR A 225 -18.48 -8.11 6.75
C THR A 225 -17.27 -7.69 5.92
N LEU A 226 -17.25 -7.97 4.62
CA LEU A 226 -16.08 -7.70 3.78
C LEU A 226 -15.78 -6.20 3.67
N PRO A 227 -16.76 -5.32 3.34
CA PRO A 227 -16.53 -3.88 3.34
C PRO A 227 -16.10 -3.34 4.70
N GLN A 228 -16.70 -3.83 5.80
CA GLN A 228 -16.33 -3.38 7.14
C GLN A 228 -14.87 -3.69 7.49
N GLU A 229 -14.40 -4.91 7.22
CA GLU A 229 -13.01 -5.29 7.49
C GLU A 229 -12.04 -4.59 6.53
N ALA A 230 -12.37 -4.48 5.24
CA ALA A 230 -11.56 -3.71 4.29
C ALA A 230 -11.44 -2.24 4.72
N ASN A 231 -12.54 -1.60 5.10
CA ASN A 231 -12.55 -0.19 5.52
C ASN A 231 -11.83 0.06 6.84
N LYS A 232 -11.73 -0.93 7.74
CA LYS A 232 -10.87 -0.83 8.94
C LYS A 232 -9.39 -0.70 8.56
N ILE A 233 -8.96 -1.44 7.54
CA ILE A 233 -7.58 -1.40 7.04
C ILE A 233 -7.34 -0.08 6.29
N LEU A 234 -8.23 0.25 5.33
CA LEU A 234 -8.10 1.44 4.49
C LEU A 234 -8.22 2.74 5.29
N GLY A 235 -9.09 2.76 6.31
CA GLY A 235 -9.25 3.88 7.23
C GLY A 235 -8.01 4.14 8.11
N GLY A 236 -7.07 3.18 8.18
CA GLY A 236 -5.78 3.35 8.85
C GLY A 236 -4.78 4.18 8.06
N MET A 237 -5.03 4.47 6.77
CA MET A 237 -4.13 5.30 5.97
C MET A 237 -4.22 6.77 6.38
N PRO A 238 -3.12 7.45 6.76
CA PRO A 238 -3.16 8.88 6.96
C PRO A 238 -3.38 9.66 5.67
N ARG A 239 -3.78 10.90 5.89
CA ARG A 239 -3.95 11.94 4.86
C ARG A 239 -2.77 12.91 4.79
N THR A 240 -1.90 12.87 5.79
CA THR A 240 -0.71 13.71 5.89
C THR A 240 0.43 12.90 6.50
N VAL A 241 1.62 12.98 5.91
CA VAL A 241 2.84 12.38 6.43
C VAL A 241 3.86 13.48 6.66
N ASP A 242 4.45 13.54 7.87
CA ASP A 242 5.56 14.46 8.13
C ASP A 242 6.86 13.83 7.61
N ILE A 243 7.53 14.55 6.71
CA ILE A 243 8.83 14.16 6.19
C ILE A 243 9.78 15.30 6.50
N ILE A 244 10.64 15.07 7.50
CA ILE A 244 11.66 16.02 7.95
C ILE A 244 11.00 17.38 8.22
N GLY A 245 9.86 17.45 8.91
CA GLY A 245 9.17 18.69 9.28
C GLY A 245 8.42 19.43 8.14
N ALA A 246 8.28 18.82 6.95
CA ALA A 246 7.31 19.25 5.96
C ALA A 246 6.18 18.23 5.85
N GLN A 247 4.94 18.70 5.69
CA GLN A 247 3.76 17.83 5.64
C GLN A 247 3.40 17.52 4.20
N LEU A 248 3.43 16.24 3.85
CA LEU A 248 3.02 15.74 2.55
C LEU A 248 1.55 15.31 2.58
N ASN A 249 0.74 15.85 1.67
CA ASN A 249 -0.65 15.46 1.53
C ASN A 249 -0.78 14.10 0.82
N THR A 250 -1.19 13.08 1.55
CA THR A 250 -1.40 11.71 1.08
C THR A 250 -2.87 11.36 0.87
N SER A 251 -3.74 12.37 0.83
CA SER A 251 -5.17 12.16 0.59
C SER A 251 -5.44 11.68 -0.83
N ILE A 252 -6.40 10.77 -0.96
CA ILE A 252 -6.90 10.29 -2.25
C ILE A 252 -7.61 11.43 -2.98
N ALA A 253 -7.19 11.67 -4.23
CA ALA A 253 -7.65 12.82 -5.02
C ALA A 253 -9.00 12.57 -5.70
N ASP A 254 -9.25 11.36 -6.17
CA ASP A 254 -10.45 10.97 -6.91
C ASP A 254 -10.83 9.48 -6.69
N ASN A 255 -11.97 9.07 -7.24
CA ASN A 255 -12.35 7.66 -7.26
C ASN A 255 -11.34 6.87 -8.10
N PRO A 256 -10.88 5.69 -7.65
CA PRO A 256 -9.98 4.87 -8.45
C PRO A 256 -10.58 4.52 -9.81
N SER A 257 -9.75 4.61 -10.85
CA SER A 257 -10.10 4.18 -12.20
C SER A 257 -9.81 2.69 -12.34
N ILE A 258 -10.84 1.89 -12.64
CA ILE A 258 -10.68 0.44 -12.81
C ILE A 258 -10.52 0.09 -14.28
N GLN A 259 -9.41 -0.55 -14.62
CA GLN A 259 -9.08 -1.03 -15.96
C GLN A 259 -8.76 -2.54 -15.88
N PRO A 260 -8.90 -3.31 -16.98
CA PRO A 260 -8.67 -4.76 -16.97
C PRO A 260 -7.28 -5.21 -16.50
N ASP A 261 -6.28 -4.33 -16.58
CA ASP A 261 -4.89 -4.60 -16.23
C ASP A 261 -4.44 -3.92 -14.92
N ALA A 262 -5.20 -2.96 -14.39
CA ALA A 262 -4.92 -2.30 -13.12
C ALA A 262 -6.11 -1.48 -12.60
N ALA A 263 -6.22 -1.36 -11.28
CA ALA A 263 -6.95 -0.28 -10.62
C ALA A 263 -5.99 0.87 -10.30
N VAL A 264 -6.22 2.05 -10.86
CA VAL A 264 -5.36 3.23 -10.69
C VAL A 264 -5.98 4.18 -9.68
N MET A 265 -5.22 4.48 -8.63
CA MET A 265 -5.55 5.42 -7.56
C MET A 265 -4.68 6.66 -7.71
N HIS A 266 -5.25 7.85 -7.56
CA HIS A 266 -4.49 9.09 -7.53
C HIS A 266 -4.43 9.68 -6.11
N VAL A 267 -3.25 10.17 -5.77
CA VAL A 267 -2.95 10.84 -4.49
C VAL A 267 -2.45 12.24 -4.80
N TYR A 268 -2.91 13.25 -4.03
CA TYR A 268 -2.48 14.63 -4.26
C TYR A 268 -0.95 14.76 -4.25
N GLY A 269 -0.29 14.23 -3.22
CA GLY A 269 1.15 14.05 -3.22
C GLY A 269 1.97 15.34 -3.19
N LEU A 270 1.41 16.48 -2.77
CA LEU A 270 2.14 17.75 -2.69
C LEU A 270 2.38 18.16 -1.24
N PHE A 271 3.56 18.73 -0.98
CA PHE A 271 3.94 19.27 0.32
C PHE A 271 3.26 20.61 0.60
N GLN A 272 3.00 20.84 1.88
CA GLN A 272 2.35 22.04 2.39
C GLN A 272 3.21 22.66 3.49
N SER A 273 3.34 23.99 3.47
CA SER A 273 4.01 24.73 4.54
C SER A 273 3.08 24.88 5.75
N PRO A 274 3.43 24.35 6.94
CA PRO A 274 2.60 24.50 8.13
C PRO A 274 2.67 25.90 8.76
N SER A 275 3.60 26.76 8.33
CA SER A 275 4.09 27.89 9.14
C SER A 275 3.59 29.28 8.72
N SER A 276 2.83 29.41 7.65
CA SER A 276 2.21 30.69 7.28
C SER A 276 0.76 30.74 7.80
N ARG A 277 0.37 31.88 8.40
CA ARG A 277 -1.01 32.16 8.85
C ARG A 277 -2.06 32.03 7.72
N GLU A 278 -1.60 31.92 6.48
CA GLU A 278 -2.34 31.64 5.27
C GLU A 278 -1.69 30.44 4.58
N PHE A 279 -2.51 29.47 4.16
CA PHE A 279 -2.06 28.31 3.39
C PHE A 279 -1.49 28.78 2.05
N GLU A 280 -0.17 28.72 1.87
CA GLU A 280 0.47 29.00 0.57
C GLU A 280 0.62 27.68 -0.18
N GLU A 281 -0.07 27.57 -1.31
CA GLU A 281 0.04 26.40 -2.19
C GLU A 281 1.40 26.38 -2.88
N CYS A 282 1.98 25.19 -2.98
CA CYS A 282 3.20 24.99 -3.73
C CYS A 282 3.02 25.43 -5.20
N PRO A 283 3.93 26.24 -5.76
CA PRO A 283 3.83 26.71 -7.15
C PRO A 283 4.11 25.61 -8.18
N TYR A 284 4.68 24.48 -7.75
CA TYR A 284 4.95 23.34 -8.61
C TYR A 284 3.75 22.40 -8.58
N SER A 285 3.11 22.23 -9.74
CA SER A 285 2.04 21.26 -9.92
C SER A 285 2.37 20.42 -11.14
N PRO A 286 1.97 19.14 -11.19
CA PRO A 286 1.99 18.38 -12.42
C PRO A 286 1.24 19.16 -13.50
N THR A 287 1.95 19.62 -14.53
CA THR A 287 1.25 20.16 -15.71
C THR A 287 0.52 18.99 -16.36
N LEU A 288 -0.82 19.08 -16.44
CA LEU A 288 -1.66 18.19 -17.24
C LEU A 288 -1.38 18.39 -18.74
N ASN A 289 -0.14 18.19 -19.17
CA ASN A 289 0.16 18.08 -20.59
C ASN A 289 -0.39 16.73 -21.03
N ARG A 290 -1.36 16.73 -21.96
CA ARG A 290 -2.01 15.50 -22.48
C ARG A 290 -1.02 14.43 -22.99
N ASN A 291 0.23 14.80 -23.25
CA ASN A 291 1.29 13.91 -23.70
C ASN A 291 2.17 13.33 -22.57
N THR A 292 2.21 13.94 -21.36
CA THR A 292 2.88 13.42 -20.14
C THR A 292 1.89 12.83 -19.13
N SER A 293 0.61 13.23 -19.21
CA SER A 293 -0.51 12.56 -18.55
C SER A 293 -0.63 11.05 -18.76
N PRO A 294 -0.16 10.41 -19.85
CA PRO A 294 -0.31 8.98 -20.01
C PRO A 294 0.38 8.17 -18.90
N ILE A 295 1.42 8.67 -18.24
CA ILE A 295 2.17 7.87 -17.26
C ILE A 295 1.45 7.80 -15.91
N LEU A 296 0.81 8.89 -15.47
CA LEU A 296 0.01 8.90 -14.24
C LEU A 296 -1.35 8.21 -14.43
N THR A 297 -1.85 8.12 -15.67
CA THR A 297 -3.21 7.62 -15.99
C THR A 297 -3.26 6.27 -16.72
N ARG A 298 -2.17 5.80 -17.35
CA ARG A 298 -2.15 4.47 -17.99
C ARG A 298 -1.81 3.39 -16.97
N GLY A 299 -2.57 2.31 -17.05
CA GLY A 299 -2.12 1.00 -16.59
C GLY A 299 -0.76 0.63 -17.19
N PRO A 300 -0.01 -0.27 -16.55
CA PRO A 300 1.35 -0.63 -16.98
C PRO A 300 1.37 -1.11 -18.44
N THR A 301 2.26 -0.54 -19.27
CA THR A 301 2.54 -1.09 -20.59
C THR A 301 3.02 -2.53 -20.45
N LYS A 302 2.37 -3.47 -21.16
CA LYS A 302 2.69 -4.90 -21.15
C LYS A 302 4.20 -5.10 -21.23
N SER A 303 4.75 -5.74 -20.19
CA SER A 303 6.16 -6.12 -19.99
C SER A 303 7.03 -5.17 -19.16
N VAL A 304 6.78 -5.12 -17.84
CA VAL A 304 7.84 -5.27 -16.84
C VAL A 304 7.24 -6.10 -15.70
N GLU A 305 8.02 -7.04 -15.16
CA GLU A 305 7.75 -8.02 -14.10
C GLU A 305 6.41 -7.92 -13.33
N LYS A 306 5.76 -9.07 -13.13
CA LYS A 306 4.46 -9.27 -12.44
C LYS A 306 4.50 -8.88 -10.96
N LYS A 307 4.74 -7.60 -10.64
CA LYS A 307 4.59 -7.03 -9.31
C LYS A 307 3.14 -6.79 -8.98
N MET A 308 2.81 -6.69 -7.70
CA MET A 308 1.43 -6.41 -7.24
C MET A 308 1.04 -4.95 -7.41
N MET A 309 1.99 -4.02 -7.32
CA MET A 309 1.75 -2.58 -7.37
C MET A 309 2.85 -1.84 -8.15
N LYS A 310 2.46 -0.79 -8.85
CA LYS A 310 3.35 0.25 -9.39
C LYS A 310 2.96 1.60 -8.79
N GLY A 311 3.81 2.17 -7.94
CA GLY A 311 3.73 3.56 -7.54
C GLY A 311 4.47 4.43 -8.55
N THR A 312 3.87 5.54 -8.94
CA THR A 312 4.53 6.57 -9.74
C THR A 312 4.42 7.91 -9.05
N LEU A 313 5.42 8.72 -9.29
CA LEU A 313 5.53 10.02 -8.69
C LEU A 313 6.08 11.02 -9.68
N HIS A 314 5.47 12.20 -9.71
CA HIS A 314 5.90 13.31 -10.52
C HIS A 314 6.92 14.22 -9.80
N VAL A 315 7.88 14.77 -10.54
CA VAL A 315 8.92 15.69 -10.05
C VAL A 315 8.39 16.94 -9.33
N SER A 316 7.11 17.28 -9.49
CA SER A 316 6.49 18.36 -8.71
C SER A 316 6.51 18.08 -7.21
N VAL A 317 6.40 16.82 -6.78
CA VAL A 317 6.52 16.48 -5.35
C VAL A 317 7.88 16.93 -4.83
N LEU A 318 8.91 16.76 -5.66
CA LEU A 318 10.28 17.20 -5.43
C LEU A 318 10.44 18.69 -5.26
N ASN A 319 9.97 19.40 -6.27
CA ASN A 319 10.10 20.84 -6.25
C ASN A 319 9.27 21.45 -5.11
N CYS A 320 8.12 20.85 -4.77
CA CYS A 320 7.32 21.26 -3.62
C CYS A 320 7.99 21.01 -2.27
N PHE A 321 8.69 19.89 -2.10
CA PHE A 321 9.39 19.61 -0.86
C PHE A 321 10.51 20.63 -0.62
N ALA A 322 11.36 20.83 -1.63
CA ALA A 322 12.46 21.80 -1.56
C ALA A 322 11.95 23.22 -1.32
N TRP A 323 10.88 23.62 -2.01
CA TRP A 323 10.22 24.90 -1.80
C TRP A 323 9.64 25.05 -0.39
N THR A 324 9.02 24.00 0.15
CA THR A 324 8.45 24.04 1.50
C THR A 324 9.54 24.26 2.54
N LEU A 325 10.67 23.55 2.44
CA LEU A 325 11.80 23.73 3.34
C LEU A 325 12.45 25.11 3.20
N HIS A 326 12.54 25.64 1.97
CA HIS A 326 12.98 27.02 1.70
C HIS A 326 12.09 28.03 2.43
N LYS A 327 10.78 27.92 2.27
CA LYS A 327 9.78 28.78 2.94
C LYS A 327 9.81 28.67 4.45
N GLN A 328 10.19 27.52 4.99
CA GLN A 328 10.38 27.32 6.43
C GLN A 328 11.72 27.89 6.95
N ASN A 329 12.54 28.53 6.10
CA ASN A 329 13.89 29.00 6.42
C ASN A 329 14.80 27.87 6.95
N ARG A 330 14.63 26.66 6.41
CA ARG A 330 15.41 25.48 6.81
C ARG A 330 16.55 25.16 5.87
N LEU A 331 16.72 25.97 4.83
CA LEU A 331 17.80 25.87 3.87
C LEU A 331 18.94 26.88 4.16
N HIS A 332 19.16 27.19 5.44
CA HIS A 332 20.26 28.04 5.91
C HIS A 332 21.19 27.21 6.81
N PHE A 333 22.49 27.30 6.57
CA PHE A 333 23.49 26.47 7.21
C PHE A 333 24.65 27.27 7.75
N HIS A 334 25.07 26.93 8.97
CA HIS A 334 26.24 27.51 9.62
C HIS A 334 27.27 26.39 9.84
N LEU A 335 28.33 26.41 9.04
CA LEU A 335 29.40 25.40 9.05
C LEU A 335 30.60 25.93 9.82
N THR A 336 31.03 25.20 10.84
CA THR A 336 32.16 25.53 11.69
C THR A 336 33.21 24.41 11.64
N PRO A 337 34.45 24.67 12.10
CA PRO A 337 35.50 23.64 12.13
C PRO A 337 35.09 22.39 12.90
N GLN A 338 34.26 22.55 13.93
CA GLN A 338 33.78 21.45 14.79
C GLN A 338 32.67 20.61 14.15
N ASN A 339 31.88 21.20 13.24
CA ASN A 339 30.70 20.54 12.69
C ASN A 339 30.84 20.09 11.23
N PHE A 340 31.93 20.48 10.56
CA PHE A 340 32.19 20.22 9.14
C PHE A 340 33.62 19.73 8.88
N SER A 341 34.61 20.62 8.90
CA SER A 341 36.02 20.28 8.73
C SER A 341 36.94 21.41 9.19
N ALA A 342 37.79 21.13 10.18
CA ALA A 342 38.82 22.06 10.62
C ALA A 342 39.94 22.26 9.58
N GLU A 343 40.16 21.26 8.71
CA GLU A 343 41.16 21.33 7.63
C GLU A 343 40.72 22.27 6.49
N LEU A 344 39.41 22.34 6.21
CA LEU A 344 38.86 23.20 5.15
C LEU A 344 38.50 24.61 5.64
N LEU A 345 38.15 24.75 6.92
CA LEU A 345 37.71 26.00 7.52
C LEU A 345 38.78 26.61 8.43
N ASN A 346 39.93 26.97 7.86
CA ASN A 346 40.99 27.71 8.54
C ASN A 346 41.69 28.68 7.58
N THR A 347 42.20 29.81 8.09
CA THR A 347 42.83 30.83 7.24
C THR A 347 44.11 30.35 6.57
N THR A 348 44.83 29.36 7.11
CA THR A 348 46.08 28.84 6.53
C THR A 348 45.86 28.22 5.15
N LEU A 349 44.82 27.42 4.97
CA LEU A 349 44.49 26.84 3.66
C LEU A 349 44.12 27.93 2.66
N TRP A 350 43.28 28.87 3.08
CA TRP A 350 42.79 29.94 2.21
C TRP A 350 43.88 30.97 1.86
N ALA A 351 44.83 31.22 2.77
CA ALA A 351 46.02 32.06 2.53
C ALA A 351 46.88 31.55 1.36
N HIS A 352 46.91 30.24 1.13
CA HIS A 352 47.63 29.65 0.00
C HIS A 352 47.01 30.02 -1.36
N HIS A 353 45.69 30.17 -1.40
CA HIS A 353 44.94 30.46 -2.62
C HIS A 353 44.55 31.94 -2.76
N ILE A 354 44.54 32.68 -1.66
CA ILE A 354 44.11 34.07 -1.59
C ILE A 354 45.15 34.86 -0.77
N PRO A 355 46.13 35.51 -1.41
CA PRO A 355 47.20 36.22 -0.71
C PRO A 355 46.71 37.26 0.32
N GLY A 356 45.60 37.94 0.04
CA GLY A 356 45.03 38.92 0.98
C GLY A 356 44.50 38.32 2.29
N VAL A 357 44.25 37.00 2.35
CA VAL A 357 43.94 36.31 3.61
C VAL A 357 45.19 36.23 4.49
N ASP A 358 46.37 35.94 3.91
CA ASP A 358 47.65 35.88 4.64
C ASP A 358 48.04 37.25 5.20
N GLU A 359 47.85 38.31 4.41
CA GLU A 359 48.12 39.69 4.83
C GLU A 359 47.24 40.12 6.00
N MET A 360 45.96 39.73 5.99
CA MET A 360 44.99 40.08 7.03
C MET A 360 45.12 39.16 8.28
N PHE A 361 45.57 37.92 8.09
CA PHE A 361 45.69 36.90 9.13
C PHE A 361 47.03 36.14 9.06
N PRO A 362 48.14 36.77 9.50
CA PRO A 362 49.46 36.14 9.48
C PRO A 362 49.60 34.97 10.46
N SER A 363 48.62 34.77 11.36
CA SER A 363 48.51 33.59 12.21
C SER A 363 47.26 32.79 11.88
N PRO A 364 47.29 31.45 11.97
CA PRO A 364 46.14 30.60 11.69
C PRO A 364 44.95 30.97 12.56
N ARG A 365 43.80 31.19 11.92
CA ARG A 365 42.51 31.41 12.57
C ARG A 365 41.47 30.41 12.06
N PRO A 366 40.57 29.93 12.92
CA PRO A 366 39.43 29.15 12.48
C PRO A 366 38.48 30.04 11.65
N MET A 367 37.82 29.43 10.68
CA MET A 367 36.82 30.08 9.83
C MET A 367 35.47 29.40 10.00
N TYR A 368 34.39 30.09 9.64
CA TYR A 368 33.11 29.46 9.40
C TYR A 368 32.60 29.81 7.98
N LEU A 369 31.66 28.99 7.52
CA LEU A 369 30.98 29.15 6.24
C LEU A 369 29.46 29.16 6.48
N ASP A 370 28.83 30.29 6.19
CA ASP A 370 27.38 30.40 6.12
C ASP A 370 26.91 30.13 4.69
N LEU A 371 26.03 29.14 4.52
CA LEU A 371 25.39 28.84 3.24
C LEU A 371 23.91 29.20 3.35
N ASP A 372 23.47 30.14 2.53
CA ASP A 372 22.09 30.57 2.44
C ASP A 372 21.55 30.30 1.03
N LEU A 373 20.58 29.39 0.93
CA LEU A 373 19.90 29.11 -0.33
C LEU A 373 18.87 30.20 -0.58
N THR A 374 19.28 31.21 -1.34
CA THR A 374 18.43 32.36 -1.68
C THR A 374 17.21 31.96 -2.51
N LEU A 375 17.30 30.83 -3.23
CA LEU A 375 16.22 30.22 -4.01
C LEU A 375 16.02 28.77 -3.59
N ALA A 376 14.78 28.28 -3.69
CA ALA A 376 14.48 26.87 -3.49
C ALA A 376 15.17 26.03 -4.59
N PRO A 377 15.84 24.91 -4.24
CA PRO A 377 16.34 23.95 -5.21
C PRO A 377 15.22 23.43 -6.12
N THR A 378 15.58 23.14 -7.37
CA THR A 378 14.68 22.52 -8.34
C THR A 378 15.30 21.24 -8.85
N GLY A 379 14.52 20.17 -8.91
CA GLY A 379 14.96 18.92 -9.47
C GLY A 379 14.29 18.55 -10.79
N SER A 380 14.93 17.61 -11.47
CA SER A 380 14.49 16.92 -12.67
C SER A 380 14.71 15.42 -12.49
N ILE A 381 13.89 14.59 -13.13
CA ILE A 381 14.06 13.13 -13.14
C ILE A 381 14.24 12.71 -14.59
N ASN A 382 15.24 11.88 -14.87
CA ASN A 382 15.41 11.29 -16.18
C ASN A 382 15.90 9.82 -16.08
N PRO A 383 15.68 8.99 -17.12
CA PRO A 383 16.02 7.57 -17.08
C PRO A 383 17.52 7.26 -16.96
N GLU A 384 18.39 8.13 -17.48
CA GLU A 384 19.82 7.85 -17.65
C GLU A 384 20.66 8.26 -16.42
N GLU A 385 20.34 9.42 -15.86
CA GLU A 385 21.07 10.08 -14.78
C GLU A 385 20.33 9.98 -13.43
N GLY A 386 19.09 9.47 -13.44
CA GLY A 386 18.27 9.35 -12.24
C GLY A 386 17.66 10.68 -11.84
N ILE A 387 17.92 11.13 -10.60
CA ILE A 387 17.40 12.41 -10.11
C ILE A 387 18.52 13.44 -10.09
N ILE A 388 18.24 14.64 -10.60
CA ILE A 388 19.20 15.74 -10.63
C ILE A 388 18.60 16.91 -9.89
N VAL A 389 19.42 17.56 -9.06
CA VAL A 389 19.07 18.75 -8.29
C VAL A 389 19.90 19.90 -8.80
N SER A 390 19.23 20.94 -9.25
CA SER A 390 19.86 22.22 -9.52
C SER A 390 19.74 23.11 -8.28
N VAL A 391 20.88 23.54 -7.76
CA VAL A 391 20.98 24.46 -6.63
C VAL A 391 21.66 25.72 -7.15
N ASN A 392 20.88 26.78 -7.29
CA ASN A 392 21.33 28.03 -7.91
C ASN A 392 21.42 29.15 -6.88
N LYS A 393 22.40 30.03 -7.04
CA LYS A 393 22.63 31.24 -6.26
C LYS A 393 22.71 30.97 -4.75
N VAL A 394 23.44 29.92 -4.37
CA VAL A 394 23.80 29.70 -2.97
C VAL A 394 24.69 30.85 -2.55
N LYS A 395 24.23 31.65 -1.59
CA LYS A 395 25.04 32.70 -1.00
C LYS A 395 25.94 32.08 0.06
N SER A 396 27.23 32.05 -0.24
CA SER A 396 28.26 31.42 0.59
C SER A 396 29.13 32.50 1.21
N ARG A 397 28.98 32.75 2.51
CA ARG A 397 29.75 33.75 3.27
C ARG A 397 30.84 33.06 4.08
N PHE A 398 32.07 33.47 3.85
CA PHE A 398 33.24 33.02 4.60
C PHE A 398 33.70 34.11 5.58
N ALA A 399 33.92 33.73 6.82
CA ALA A 399 34.40 34.64 7.85
C ALA A 399 35.43 33.98 8.76
N ALA A 400 36.41 34.76 9.20
CA ALA A 400 37.37 34.35 10.22
C ALA A 400 36.79 34.62 11.61
N ILE A 401 36.93 33.65 12.50
CA ILE A 401 36.53 33.76 13.90
C ILE A 401 37.66 34.48 14.66
N MET A 402 37.35 35.65 15.22
CA MET A 402 38.32 36.49 15.91
C MET A 402 38.41 36.13 17.39
N ASP A 403 37.25 35.86 17.99
CA ASP A 403 37.06 35.43 19.36
C ASP A 403 35.97 34.34 19.38
N GLU A 404 36.29 33.20 19.97
CA GLU A 404 35.36 32.06 20.06
C GLU A 404 34.29 32.28 21.14
N ASP A 405 34.57 33.11 22.15
CA ASP A 405 33.67 33.32 23.30
C ASP A 405 32.65 34.45 23.04
N ASP A 406 33.00 35.45 22.22
CA ASP A 406 32.18 36.65 21.96
C ASP A 406 31.48 36.65 20.58
N GLU A 407 31.52 35.53 19.83
CA GLU A 407 30.99 35.40 18.44
C GLU A 407 31.47 36.50 17.47
N VAL A 408 32.61 37.12 17.75
CA VAL A 408 33.16 38.19 16.90
C VAL A 408 33.81 37.55 15.67
N SER A 409 33.34 37.95 14.50
CA SER A 409 33.85 37.46 13.23
C SER A 409 34.08 38.57 12.22
N LEU A 410 35.06 38.36 11.34
CA LEU A 410 35.33 39.25 10.23
C LEU A 410 35.03 38.51 8.92
N GLU A 411 34.10 39.06 8.14
CA GLU A 411 33.79 38.55 6.81
C GLU A 411 34.99 38.73 5.88
N LEU A 412 35.43 37.64 5.26
CA LEU A 412 36.53 37.64 4.29
C LEU A 412 35.98 37.88 2.89
N PHE A 413 35.01 37.08 2.48
CA PHE A 413 34.39 37.17 1.16
C PHE A 413 33.04 36.45 1.14
N THR A 414 32.22 36.84 0.17
CA THR A 414 30.91 36.24 -0.10
C THR A 414 30.82 35.86 -1.57
N LEU A 415 30.33 34.65 -1.84
CA LEU A 415 30.23 34.07 -3.17
C LEU A 415 28.78 33.68 -3.48
N SER A 416 28.47 33.57 -4.77
CA SER A 416 27.28 32.96 -5.32
C SER A 416 27.69 31.68 -6.04
N ILE A 417 27.16 30.55 -5.59
CA ILE A 417 27.51 29.23 -6.13
C ILE A 417 26.29 28.63 -6.82
N ASP A 418 26.50 28.16 -8.05
CA ASP A 418 25.56 27.33 -8.81
C ASP A 418 26.15 25.92 -8.92
N THR A 419 25.37 24.89 -8.60
CA THR A 419 25.83 23.50 -8.67
C THR A 419 24.68 22.54 -9.00
N TYR A 420 25.06 21.40 -9.60
CA TYR A 420 24.16 20.28 -9.85
C TYR A 420 24.54 19.09 -9.00
N LEU A 421 23.54 18.35 -8.54
CA LEU A 421 23.74 17.19 -7.69
C LEU A 421 22.96 16.04 -8.29
N GLY A 422 23.66 14.98 -8.67
CA GLY A 422 23.04 13.72 -9.06
C GLY A 422 22.62 12.94 -7.82
N ALA A 423 21.50 12.23 -7.89
CA ALA A 423 20.99 11.42 -6.81
C ALA A 423 20.41 10.11 -7.35
N THR A 424 20.83 8.98 -6.79
CA THR A 424 20.20 7.67 -7.05
C THR A 424 19.39 7.22 -5.85
N ALA A 425 18.35 6.42 -6.08
CA ALA A 425 17.48 5.90 -5.03
C ALA A 425 17.58 4.37 -4.98
N GLN A 426 17.81 3.82 -3.80
CA GLN A 426 17.72 2.38 -3.59
C GLN A 426 16.66 2.04 -2.54
N ALA A 427 15.80 1.08 -2.88
CA ALA A 427 14.89 0.41 -1.98
C ALA A 427 15.65 -0.60 -1.10
N ILE A 428 15.75 -0.33 0.20
CA ILE A 428 16.31 -1.27 1.17
C ILE A 428 15.16 -1.96 1.93
N PRO A 429 15.04 -3.30 1.87
CA PRO A 429 14.07 -4.03 2.67
C PRO A 429 14.43 -3.90 4.16
N THR A 430 13.47 -3.56 5.01
CA THR A 430 13.67 -3.70 6.46
C THR A 430 13.50 -5.13 6.94
N SER A 431 14.19 -5.45 8.04
CA SER A 431 13.98 -6.70 8.77
C SER A 431 12.51 -6.86 9.17
N PRO A 432 11.94 -8.09 9.15
CA PRO A 432 10.57 -8.35 9.62
C PRO A 432 10.29 -7.82 11.04
N ASP A 433 11.32 -7.74 11.88
CA ASP A 433 11.22 -7.32 13.28
C ASP A 433 11.23 -5.78 13.45
N GLU A 434 11.75 -5.04 12.47
CA GLU A 434 11.83 -3.57 12.49
C GLU A 434 10.62 -2.90 11.83
N GLY A 435 9.70 -3.68 11.25
CA GLY A 435 8.52 -3.18 10.57
C GLY A 435 8.64 -3.17 9.04
N ALA A 436 7.58 -2.68 8.40
CA ALA A 436 7.33 -2.78 6.97
C ALA A 436 7.74 -1.49 6.24
N PHE A 437 9.03 -1.18 6.31
CA PHE A 437 9.55 0.09 5.86
C PHE A 437 10.43 -0.12 4.64
N LEU A 438 10.12 0.59 3.57
CA LEU A 438 11.13 0.78 2.55
C LEU A 438 12.04 1.91 3.03
N ARG A 439 13.33 1.61 3.18
CA ARG A 439 14.34 2.63 3.40
C ARG A 439 14.87 3.07 2.05
N LEU A 440 14.78 4.37 1.76
CA LEU A 440 15.41 4.93 0.58
C LEU A 440 16.82 5.39 0.91
N ARG A 441 17.80 4.87 0.17
CA ARG A 441 19.18 5.37 0.20
C ARG A 441 19.42 6.30 -0.97
N GLY A 442 20.02 7.44 -0.67
CA GLY A 442 20.55 8.37 -1.65
C GLY A 442 22.04 8.23 -1.82
N GLU A 443 22.53 8.12 -3.04
CA GLU A 443 23.92 8.42 -3.35
C GLU A 443 23.98 9.73 -4.12
N LEU A 444 24.71 10.70 -3.58
CA LEU A 444 24.81 12.02 -4.17
C LEU A 444 26.15 12.17 -4.91
N THR A 445 26.10 12.64 -6.15
CA THR A 445 27.29 12.99 -6.93
C THR A 445 27.31 14.49 -7.17
N THR A 446 28.46 15.12 -6.96
CA THR A 446 28.62 16.55 -7.24
C THR A 446 28.92 16.72 -8.73
N GLY A 447 28.10 17.51 -9.42
CA GLY A 447 28.31 17.91 -10.80
C GLY A 447 29.23 19.12 -10.91
N ASP A 448 29.13 19.84 -12.03
CA ASP A 448 29.88 21.07 -12.25
C ASP A 448 29.47 22.14 -11.23
N ILE A 449 30.46 22.92 -10.79
CA ILE A 449 30.30 24.03 -9.86
C ILE A 449 30.67 25.30 -10.62
N SER A 450 29.81 26.30 -10.56
CA SER A 450 30.11 27.66 -11.01
C SER A 450 30.15 28.59 -9.81
N VAL A 451 31.23 29.36 -9.70
CA VAL A 451 31.48 30.26 -8.58
C VAL A 451 31.56 31.69 -9.08
N ASN A 452 30.74 32.56 -8.50
CA ASN A 452 30.75 33.99 -8.78
C ASN A 452 31.06 34.77 -7.50
N VAL A 453 32.00 35.70 -7.57
CA VAL A 453 32.38 36.53 -6.42
C VAL A 453 31.36 37.67 -6.26
N LEU A 454 30.67 37.72 -5.12
CA LEU A 454 29.73 38.79 -4.81
C LEU A 454 30.40 39.95 -4.08
N ASN A 455 31.26 39.63 -3.12
CA ASN A 455 32.03 40.60 -2.35
C ASN A 455 33.35 39.97 -1.85
N SER A 456 34.40 40.78 -1.70
CA SER A 456 35.66 40.35 -1.10
C SER A 456 36.33 41.50 -0.36
N ASN A 457 36.67 41.25 0.91
CA ASN A 457 37.44 42.14 1.77
C ASN A 457 38.94 41.77 1.79
N VAL A 458 39.32 40.70 1.08
CA VAL A 458 40.69 40.15 1.03
C VAL A 458 41.31 40.28 -0.37
N GLY A 459 40.82 41.24 -1.16
CA GLY A 459 41.32 41.52 -2.51
C GLY A 459 40.60 40.77 -3.63
N ALA A 460 41.16 40.82 -4.83
CA ALA A 460 40.58 40.15 -5.99
C ALA A 460 40.68 38.62 -5.84
N LEU A 461 39.57 37.93 -6.12
CA LEU A 461 39.49 36.48 -6.08
C LEU A 461 39.43 35.94 -7.51
N ASP A 462 40.25 34.92 -7.80
CA ASP A 462 40.24 34.21 -9.08
C ASP A 462 39.30 32.99 -8.99
N PRO A 463 38.14 33.01 -9.65
CA PRO A 463 37.17 31.92 -9.58
C PRO A 463 37.74 30.57 -10.03
N ASP A 464 38.67 30.56 -10.99
CA ASP A 464 39.24 29.33 -11.55
C ASP A 464 40.16 28.63 -10.54
N GLN A 465 40.88 29.39 -9.72
CA GLN A 465 41.70 28.83 -8.63
C GLN A 465 40.85 28.30 -7.49
N LEU A 466 39.67 28.88 -7.30
CA LEU A 466 38.74 28.48 -6.26
C LEU A 466 37.92 27.24 -6.63
N ASP A 467 37.73 26.96 -7.92
CA ASP A 467 36.94 25.81 -8.40
C ASP A 467 37.39 24.47 -7.78
N VAL A 468 38.69 24.19 -7.74
CA VAL A 468 39.23 22.96 -7.13
C VAL A 468 38.91 22.88 -5.63
N LEU A 469 39.10 23.99 -4.91
CA LEU A 469 38.81 24.05 -3.48
C LEU A 469 37.31 23.89 -3.21
N PHE A 470 36.46 24.47 -4.05
CA PHE A 470 35.01 24.31 -3.96
C PHE A 470 34.56 22.89 -4.28
N LYS A 471 35.17 22.22 -5.26
CA LYS A 471 34.91 20.80 -5.49
C LYS A 471 35.21 19.94 -4.26
N VAL A 472 36.31 20.23 -3.54
CA VAL A 472 36.62 19.53 -2.29
C VAL A 472 35.60 19.85 -1.19
N ILE A 473 35.25 21.13 -0.99
CA ILE A 473 34.27 21.55 0.02
C ILE A 473 32.90 20.93 -0.27
N PHE A 474 32.41 21.03 -1.51
CA PHE A 474 31.10 20.48 -1.88
C PHE A 474 31.10 18.97 -1.88
N SER A 475 32.19 18.29 -2.27
CA SER A 475 32.33 16.84 -2.07
C SER A 475 32.16 16.48 -0.59
N ARG A 476 32.79 17.22 0.33
CA ARG A 476 32.66 16.96 1.76
C ARG A 476 31.26 17.27 2.30
N ILE A 477 30.60 18.30 1.78
CA ILE A 477 29.19 18.59 2.08
C ILE A 477 28.33 17.41 1.63
N THR A 478 28.52 16.94 0.39
CA THR A 478 27.84 15.79 -0.21
C THR A 478 28.04 14.51 0.61
N ASP A 479 29.26 14.23 1.08
CA ASP A 479 29.55 13.10 1.99
C ASP A 479 28.76 13.23 3.29
N THR A 480 28.77 14.43 3.90
CA THR A 480 28.06 14.69 5.17
C THR A 480 26.56 14.49 5.03
N ILE A 481 26.00 14.86 3.88
CA ILE A 481 24.59 14.64 3.56
C ILE A 481 24.30 13.15 3.37
N THR A 482 25.18 12.44 2.67
CA THR A 482 25.06 11.00 2.42
C THR A 482 25.12 10.21 3.73
N ASP A 483 26.05 10.53 4.63
CA ASP A 483 26.15 9.92 5.97
C ASP A 483 24.89 10.15 6.81
N TYR A 484 24.31 11.34 6.72
CA TYR A 484 23.06 11.63 7.40
C TYR A 484 21.89 10.84 6.80
N LEU A 485 21.81 10.72 5.47
CA LEU A 485 20.81 9.91 4.76
C LEU A 485 20.89 8.44 5.18
N ASP A 486 22.11 7.91 5.30
CA ASP A 486 22.36 6.55 5.76
C ASP A 486 21.93 6.34 7.22
N THR A 487 22.09 7.36 8.07
CA THR A 487 21.70 7.31 9.48
C THR A 487 20.21 7.61 9.71
N ASN A 488 19.58 8.37 8.81
CA ASN A 488 18.19 8.81 8.88
C ASN A 488 17.44 8.42 7.61
N PRO A 489 17.32 7.11 7.31
CA PRO A 489 16.70 6.66 6.09
C PRO A 489 15.23 7.04 6.06
N ILE A 490 14.79 7.43 4.87
CA ILE A 490 13.41 7.82 4.66
C ILE A 490 12.57 6.57 4.68
N THR A 491 11.66 6.55 5.63
CA THR A 491 10.84 5.39 5.89
C THR A 491 9.52 5.56 5.14
N ILE A 492 9.29 4.74 4.10
CA ILE A 492 7.95 4.59 3.54
C ILE A 492 7.07 4.06 4.65
N PRO A 493 6.04 4.80 5.07
CA PRO A 493 5.27 4.34 6.17
C PRO A 493 4.41 3.12 5.77
N SER A 494 4.18 2.23 6.73
CA SER A 494 3.50 0.96 6.48
C SER A 494 1.98 1.15 6.36
N ILE A 495 1.37 0.64 5.28
CA ILE A 495 -0.08 0.36 5.30
C ILE A 495 -0.29 -0.71 6.37
N PRO A 496 -1.21 -0.53 7.33
CA PRO A 496 -1.54 -1.57 8.29
C PRO A 496 -1.77 -2.91 7.57
N LEU A 497 -1.10 -3.97 8.04
CA LEU A 497 -1.19 -5.34 7.52
C LEU A 497 -0.49 -5.63 6.18
N ILE A 498 0.19 -4.67 5.56
CA ILE A 498 0.86 -4.85 4.26
C ILE A 498 2.33 -4.45 4.36
N MET A 499 3.22 -5.30 3.84
CA MET A 499 4.66 -5.00 3.70
C MET A 499 5.08 -4.96 2.24
N LEU A 500 5.88 -3.97 1.87
CA LEU A 500 6.52 -3.94 0.56
C LEU A 500 7.64 -4.99 0.50
N SER A 501 7.73 -5.72 -0.60
CA SER A 501 8.78 -6.70 -0.85
C SER A 501 9.20 -6.71 -2.32
N ASN A 502 10.44 -7.12 -2.59
CA ASN A 502 11.03 -7.13 -3.93
C ASN A 502 10.84 -5.80 -4.67
N ALA A 503 10.98 -4.70 -3.93
CA ALA A 503 10.80 -3.36 -4.44
C ALA A 503 11.93 -2.98 -5.40
N VAL A 504 11.56 -2.43 -6.55
CA VAL A 504 12.47 -1.96 -7.60
C VAL A 504 12.15 -0.51 -7.89
N ILE A 505 13.18 0.33 -7.93
CA ILE A 505 13.07 1.74 -8.31
C ILE A 505 13.58 1.91 -9.73
N SER A 506 12.84 2.67 -10.52
CA SER A 506 13.24 3.09 -11.86
C SER A 506 12.80 4.52 -12.14
N PHE A 507 13.28 5.10 -13.23
CA PHE A 507 13.07 6.50 -13.57
C PHE A 507 12.58 6.64 -15.01
N GLU A 508 11.63 7.55 -15.20
CA GLU A 508 11.16 8.06 -16.49
C GLU A 508 11.28 9.59 -16.47
N ASN A 509 11.13 10.25 -17.62
CA ASN A 509 11.20 11.71 -17.67
C ASN A 509 10.16 12.34 -16.73
N ASP A 510 10.64 13.16 -15.80
CA ASP A 510 9.88 13.82 -14.74
C ASP A 510 9.15 12.88 -13.76
N VAL A 511 9.40 11.57 -13.82
CA VAL A 511 8.67 10.58 -13.03
C VAL A 511 9.60 9.56 -12.38
N GLY A 512 9.48 9.41 -11.07
CA GLY A 512 10.04 8.30 -10.33
C GLY A 512 9.06 7.14 -10.20
N ILE A 513 9.53 5.90 -10.32
CA ILE A 513 8.70 4.69 -10.31
C ILE A 513 9.16 3.73 -9.23
N LEU A 514 8.20 3.19 -8.46
CA LEU A 514 8.38 2.13 -7.48
C LEU A 514 7.51 0.93 -7.85
N ASP A 515 8.11 -0.16 -8.28
CA ASP A 515 7.42 -1.44 -8.50
C ASP A 515 7.66 -2.37 -7.31
N SER A 516 6.60 -2.97 -6.74
CA SER A 516 6.73 -3.80 -5.53
C SER A 516 5.68 -4.91 -5.45
N ASP A 517 6.08 -6.02 -4.84
CA ASP A 517 5.17 -7.03 -4.31
C ASP A 517 4.69 -6.63 -2.91
N LEU A 518 3.54 -7.15 -2.49
CA LEU A 518 2.99 -6.97 -1.15
C LEU A 518 3.04 -8.30 -0.39
N LEU A 519 3.57 -8.29 0.83
CA LEU A 519 3.53 -9.43 1.76
C LEU A 519 2.54 -9.15 2.89
N PRO A 520 1.82 -10.18 3.39
CA PRO A 520 1.08 -10.06 4.64
C PRO A 520 2.03 -9.71 5.77
N TYR A 521 1.68 -8.69 6.56
CA TYR A 521 2.23 -8.57 7.89
C TYR A 521 1.67 -9.73 8.73
N ALA A 522 2.51 -10.71 9.06
CA ALA A 522 2.16 -11.77 10.00
C ALA A 522 2.61 -11.33 11.41
N PRO A 523 1.71 -10.79 12.27
CA PRO A 523 2.08 -10.52 13.65
C PRO A 523 2.31 -11.86 14.37
N SER A 524 3.56 -12.29 14.46
CA SER A 524 4.12 -13.29 15.39
C SER A 524 3.11 -14.29 15.99
N ARG A 525 2.35 -14.98 15.15
CA ARG A 525 1.69 -16.26 15.45
C ARG A 525 1.98 -17.13 14.25
N ARG A 526 2.80 -18.16 14.49
CA ARG A 526 3.03 -19.24 13.55
C ARG A 526 1.67 -19.73 13.04
N TRP A 527 1.33 -19.39 11.80
CA TRP A 527 0.33 -20.12 11.04
C TRP A 527 0.96 -21.47 10.69
N THR A 528 0.92 -22.41 11.62
CA THR A 528 1.18 -23.81 11.29
C THR A 528 -0.01 -24.31 10.50
N TYR A 529 0.19 -24.55 9.21
CA TYR A 529 -0.68 -25.36 8.37
C TYR A 529 -0.84 -26.74 9.03
N ASN A 530 -1.92 -26.94 9.77
CA ASN A 530 -2.45 -28.27 9.98
C ASN A 530 -3.51 -28.47 8.91
N SER A 531 -3.11 -29.12 7.81
CA SER A 531 -4.03 -29.79 6.91
C SER A 531 -4.88 -30.75 7.75
N PHE A 532 -6.09 -30.36 8.13
CA PHE A 532 -7.06 -31.28 8.70
C PHE A 532 -7.61 -32.14 7.56
N VAL A 533 -6.85 -33.19 7.22
CA VAL A 533 -7.40 -34.31 6.48
C VAL A 533 -8.40 -35.00 7.41
N TYR A 534 -9.69 -34.68 7.27
CA TYR A 534 -10.76 -35.47 7.86
C TYR A 534 -10.76 -36.85 7.20
N LYS A 535 -10.01 -37.80 7.77
CA LYS A 535 -10.29 -39.22 7.57
C LYS A 535 -11.49 -39.58 8.44
N VAL A 536 -12.64 -39.73 7.80
CA VAL A 536 -13.84 -40.35 8.38
C VAL A 536 -13.47 -41.73 8.95
N PRO A 537 -13.61 -42.00 10.26
CA PRO A 537 -13.47 -43.34 10.78
C PRO A 537 -14.78 -44.09 10.55
N VAL A 538 -14.78 -45.00 9.58
CA VAL A 538 -15.80 -46.06 9.48
C VAL A 538 -15.55 -47.05 10.62
N GLY A 539 -16.33 -46.96 11.68
CA GLY A 539 -16.35 -47.97 12.72
C GLY A 539 -17.20 -49.17 12.31
N LYS A 540 -16.67 -50.39 12.46
CA LYS A 540 -17.43 -51.54 13.02
C LYS A 540 -16.48 -52.61 13.59
N LYS A 541 -16.90 -53.12 14.75
CA LYS A 541 -16.22 -54.03 15.69
C LYS A 541 -15.96 -55.43 15.10
N SER A 542 -14.88 -56.09 15.55
CA SER A 542 -14.94 -57.36 16.34
C SER A 542 -13.60 -58.11 16.34
N LYS A 543 -13.36 -58.82 17.45
CA LYS A 543 -12.15 -59.53 17.90
C LYS A 543 -11.78 -60.74 17.03
N ASN A 544 -10.48 -60.95 16.75
CA ASN A 544 -9.68 -62.08 17.27
C ASN A 544 -8.30 -62.22 16.56
N THR A 545 -7.26 -62.14 17.39
CA THR A 545 -6.05 -62.99 17.46
C THR A 545 -5.21 -63.39 16.21
N VAL A 546 -3.91 -63.14 16.35
CA VAL A 546 -2.72 -63.95 15.94
C VAL A 546 -1.91 -63.55 14.69
N LYS A 547 -0.63 -63.22 14.99
CA LYS A 547 0.67 -63.39 14.28
C LYS A 547 1.11 -62.46 13.13
N GLN A 548 2.24 -61.81 13.43
CA GLN A 548 3.39 -61.44 12.60
C GLN A 548 3.47 -62.09 11.20
N ARG A 549 3.72 -61.28 10.14
CA ARG A 549 5.03 -61.09 9.46
C ARG A 549 4.88 -60.42 8.09
N LYS A 550 5.97 -59.72 7.70
CA LYS A 550 6.46 -59.32 6.36
C LYS A 550 5.95 -58.00 5.76
N GLN A 551 6.92 -57.08 5.62
CA GLN A 551 6.89 -55.88 4.78
C GLN A 551 6.67 -56.23 3.30
N PRO A 552 5.89 -55.43 2.56
CA PRO A 552 5.81 -55.55 1.10
C PRO A 552 6.92 -54.76 0.39
N LYS A 553 7.43 -55.36 -0.68
CA LYS A 553 8.43 -54.80 -1.59
C LYS A 553 7.87 -53.63 -2.40
N ILE A 554 8.66 -52.58 -2.51
CA ILE A 554 8.47 -51.42 -3.40
C ILE A 554 8.56 -51.90 -4.85
N TYR A 555 7.57 -51.54 -5.67
CA TYR A 555 7.53 -51.78 -7.10
C TYR A 555 7.56 -50.42 -7.82
N THR A 556 8.65 -50.13 -8.54
CA THR A 556 8.79 -48.96 -9.41
C THR A 556 8.32 -49.32 -10.82
N PRO A 557 7.35 -48.61 -11.42
CA PRO A 557 7.09 -48.74 -12.86
C PRO A 557 8.04 -47.87 -13.68
N LYS A 558 8.49 -48.48 -14.78
CA LYS A 558 9.36 -47.92 -15.82
C LYS A 558 8.62 -46.85 -16.66
N SER A 559 9.40 -45.84 -17.01
CA SER A 559 9.32 -44.94 -18.17
C SER A 559 8.22 -45.21 -19.21
N LEU A 560 7.41 -44.17 -19.48
CA LEU A 560 6.68 -44.03 -20.74
C LEU A 560 7.05 -42.71 -21.43
N LYS A 561 7.21 -42.84 -22.74
CA LYS A 561 7.89 -41.95 -23.68
C LYS A 561 7.07 -40.71 -24.03
N ARG A 562 7.80 -39.61 -24.24
CA ARG A 562 7.44 -38.42 -25.01
C ARG A 562 6.86 -38.79 -26.39
N VAL A 563 5.72 -38.19 -26.73
CA VAL A 563 5.28 -37.98 -28.12
C VAL A 563 5.12 -36.47 -28.32
N ARG A 564 5.74 -35.93 -29.37
CA ARG A 564 5.67 -34.52 -29.80
C ARG A 564 4.74 -34.42 -31.01
N ASN A 565 3.79 -33.48 -30.92
CA ASN A 565 3.25 -32.56 -31.95
C ASN A 565 2.56 -33.14 -33.22
N PRO A 566 1.70 -32.36 -33.97
CA PRO A 566 1.66 -30.89 -34.06
C PRO A 566 0.27 -30.18 -34.13
N SER A 567 0.36 -28.85 -34.09
CA SER A 567 -0.54 -27.74 -34.48
C SER A 567 -1.77 -28.00 -35.37
N SER A 568 -2.88 -27.28 -35.13
CA SER A 568 -3.34 -26.18 -36.02
C SER A 568 -4.67 -25.51 -35.58
N SER A 569 -4.74 -24.20 -35.86
CA SER A 569 -5.90 -23.35 -36.23
C SER A 569 -7.09 -23.13 -35.29
N VAL A 570 -7.05 -21.95 -34.67
CA VAL A 570 -8.08 -20.87 -34.63
C VAL A 570 -9.30 -21.09 -35.52
N THR A 571 -10.50 -21.00 -34.93
CA THR A 571 -11.68 -20.34 -35.51
C THR A 571 -12.56 -19.75 -34.41
N SER A 572 -13.07 -18.56 -34.70
CA SER A 572 -13.96 -17.71 -33.92
C SER A 572 -15.29 -18.35 -33.56
N LEU A 573 -15.86 -17.96 -32.41
CA LEU A 573 -17.31 -17.94 -32.24
C LEU A 573 -17.71 -16.80 -31.30
N ASP A 574 -18.27 -15.76 -31.92
CA ASP A 574 -19.19 -14.82 -31.31
C ASP A 574 -20.40 -15.58 -30.75
N SER A 575 -20.85 -15.21 -29.55
CA SER A 575 -22.23 -15.41 -29.15
C SER A 575 -22.70 -14.28 -28.24
N THR A 576 -23.35 -13.31 -28.88
CA THR A 576 -24.33 -12.40 -28.30
C THR A 576 -25.52 -13.21 -27.81
N ILE A 577 -25.98 -13.00 -26.57
CA ILE A 577 -27.30 -13.46 -26.12
C ILE A 577 -28.05 -12.25 -25.57
N ASN A 578 -29.09 -11.87 -26.31
CA ASN A 578 -30.18 -10.98 -25.90
C ASN A 578 -31.02 -11.65 -24.81
N ILE A 579 -31.36 -10.89 -23.77
CA ILE A 579 -32.38 -11.26 -22.79
C ILE A 579 -33.64 -10.44 -23.11
N HIS A 580 -34.68 -11.13 -23.59
CA HIS A 580 -36.07 -10.71 -23.48
C HIS A 580 -36.86 -11.90 -22.94
N GLY A 581 -37.60 -11.67 -21.85
CA GLY A 581 -38.44 -12.64 -21.16
C GLY A 581 -38.64 -12.22 -19.72
#